data_AF-A0A0A0K3R9-F1
#
_entry.id   AF-A0A0A0K3R9-F1
#
_cell.length_a   1.000
_cell.length_b   1.000
_cell.length_c   1.000
_cell.angle_alpha   90.00
_cell.angle_beta   90.00
_cell.angle_gamma   90.00
#
_symmetry.space_group_name_H-M   'P 1'
#
loop_
_entity.id
_entity.type
_entity.pdbx_description
1 polymer ?
#
loop_
_entity_poly.entity_id
_entity_poly.type
_entity_poly.pdbx_seq_one_letter_code
_entity_poly.pdbx_strand_id
1 'polypeptide(L)'
;MEDLIPPSYLDELSLLQDQIAPFSSQLAFDTIEQELNIPLDELFSEISPEPTAAASLGQVYQARLRRNGQVVAVKVQRPGVQAAIALDILILRYLAAVFRKVGKLNTDLQVW
;
A
#
# COMPACT_ATOMS: atom_id res chain seq x y z
N MET A 1 1.64 9.41 15.76
CA MET A 1 0.95 10.62 15.22
C MET A 1 -0.08 11.12 16.24
N GLU A 2 -0.28 10.40 17.35
CA GLU A 2 -1.20 10.76 18.44
C GLU A 2 -0.82 12.02 19.22
N ASP A 3 0.42 12.48 19.17
CA ASP A 3 0.89 13.57 20.05
C ASP A 3 0.57 14.99 19.53
N LEU A 4 -0.03 15.10 18.34
CA LEU A 4 -0.30 16.38 17.66
C LEU A 4 -1.79 16.72 17.52
N ILE A 5 -2.70 15.78 17.77
CA ILE A 5 -4.12 15.93 17.46
C ILE A 5 -4.96 15.64 18.71
N PRO A 6 -5.91 16.51 19.10
CA PRO A 6 -6.74 16.29 20.26
C PRO A 6 -7.54 14.99 20.15
N PRO A 7 -7.78 14.25 21.26
CA PRO A 7 -8.41 12.94 21.24
C PRO A 7 -9.77 12.90 20.53
N SER A 8 -10.56 13.96 20.64
CA SER A 8 -11.86 14.07 19.97
C SER A 8 -11.77 13.98 18.46
N TYR A 9 -10.70 14.54 17.86
CA TYR A 9 -10.48 14.48 16.42
C TYR A 9 -9.83 13.17 15.99
N LEU A 10 -9.09 12.49 16.88
CA LEU A 10 -8.47 11.20 16.56
C LEU A 10 -9.51 10.14 16.25
N ASP A 11 -10.61 10.09 17.01
CA ASP A 11 -11.69 9.12 16.78
C ASP A 11 -12.34 9.33 15.41
N GLU A 12 -12.63 10.58 15.04
CA GLU A 12 -13.25 10.91 13.75
C GLU A 12 -12.29 10.77 12.56
N LEU A 13 -11.01 11.11 12.75
CA LEU A 13 -9.97 10.89 11.73
C LEU A 13 -9.65 9.39 11.56
N SER A 14 -9.83 8.57 12.60
CA SER A 14 -9.70 7.11 12.48
C SER A 14 -10.75 6.51 11.54
N LEU A 15 -11.93 7.13 11.45
CA LEU A 15 -12.99 6.73 10.51
C LEU A 15 -12.64 7.07 9.06
N LEU A 16 -11.81 8.09 8.84
CA LEU A 16 -11.28 8.46 7.52
C LEU A 16 -10.07 7.61 7.10
N GLN A 17 -9.49 6.81 8.02
CA GLN A 17 -8.48 5.84 7.64
C GLN A 17 -9.15 4.68 6.91
N ASP A 18 -8.68 4.44 5.69
CA ASP A 18 -9.13 3.38 4.82
C ASP A 18 -8.83 2.01 5.46
N GLN A 19 -9.83 1.44 6.15
CA GLN A 19 -9.78 0.05 6.62
C GLN A 19 -10.06 -0.86 5.43
N ILE A 20 -9.05 -1.02 4.58
CA ILE A 20 -9.16 -1.86 3.40
C ILE A 20 -9.10 -3.33 3.85
N ALA A 21 -10.14 -4.07 3.50
CA ALA A 21 -10.23 -5.49 3.82
C ALA A 21 -8.97 -6.24 3.34
N PRO A 22 -8.39 -7.11 4.18
CA PRO A 22 -7.28 -7.96 3.80
C PRO A 22 -7.68 -8.85 2.61
N PHE A 23 -6.74 -9.07 1.68
CA PHE A 23 -6.86 -10.19 0.74
C PHE A 23 -6.48 -11.51 1.46
N SER A 24 -6.81 -12.65 0.87
CA SER A 24 -6.59 -13.95 1.53
C SER A 24 -5.11 -14.19 1.83
N SER A 25 -4.78 -14.65 3.05
CA SER A 25 -3.42 -15.03 3.43
C SER A 25 -2.82 -16.09 2.53
N GLN A 26 -3.63 -17.02 2.00
CA GLN A 26 -3.17 -18.01 1.03
C GLN A 26 -2.51 -17.35 -0.19
N LEU A 27 -3.19 -16.37 -0.80
CA LEU A 27 -2.65 -15.63 -1.93
C LEU A 27 -1.37 -14.85 -1.56
N ALA A 28 -1.30 -14.33 -0.33
CA ALA A 28 -0.10 -13.64 0.16
C ALA A 28 1.09 -14.62 0.27
N PHE A 29 0.83 -15.79 0.83
CA PHE A 29 1.79 -16.87 1.01
C PHE A 29 2.30 -17.42 -0.32
N ASP A 30 1.39 -17.71 -1.25
CA ASP A 30 1.72 -18.13 -2.61
C ASP A 30 2.61 -17.07 -3.32
N THR A 31 2.32 -15.79 -3.11
CA THR A 31 3.12 -14.68 -3.68
C THR A 31 4.54 -14.68 -3.11
N ILE A 32 4.71 -14.87 -1.80
CA ILE A 32 6.03 -14.94 -1.17
C ILE A 32 6.85 -16.09 -1.76
N GLU A 33 6.26 -17.28 -1.87
CA GLU A 33 6.94 -18.46 -2.40
C GLU A 33 7.32 -18.29 -3.87
N GLN A 34 6.43 -17.70 -4.68
CA GLN A 34 6.69 -17.43 -6.09
C GLN A 34 7.79 -16.41 -6.31
N GLU A 35 7.80 -15.30 -5.55
CA GLU A 35 8.80 -14.23 -5.73
C GLU A 35 10.19 -14.63 -5.20
N LEU A 36 10.24 -15.40 -4.10
CA LEU A 36 11.50 -15.82 -3.49
C LEU A 36 11.98 -17.18 -4.00
N ASN A 37 11.12 -17.95 -4.68
CA ASN A 37 11.37 -19.30 -5.18
C ASN A 37 11.88 -20.26 -4.09
N ILE A 38 11.35 -20.10 -2.88
CA ILE A 38 11.67 -20.88 -1.68
C ILE A 38 10.36 -21.17 -0.93
N PRO A 39 10.12 -22.41 -0.50
CA PRO A 39 8.98 -22.74 0.35
C PRO A 39 8.94 -21.94 1.67
N LEU A 40 7.74 -21.57 2.13
CA LEU A 40 7.57 -20.80 3.35
C LEU A 40 8.13 -21.49 4.60
N ASP A 41 8.02 -22.82 4.65
CA ASP A 41 8.49 -23.64 5.76
C ASP A 41 10.03 -23.71 5.86
N GLU A 42 10.73 -23.56 4.74
CA GLU A 42 12.19 -23.40 4.68
C GLU A 42 12.62 -21.98 5.11
N LEU A 43 11.84 -20.96 4.73
CA LEU A 43 12.16 -19.56 4.99
C LEU A 43 11.89 -19.15 6.44
N PHE A 44 10.72 -19.52 6.96
CA PHE A 44 10.24 -19.13 8.28
C PHE A 44 10.04 -20.34 9.18
N SER A 45 10.42 -20.20 10.46
CA SER A 45 10.04 -21.17 11.48
C SER A 45 8.59 -20.97 11.93
N GLU A 46 8.11 -19.72 11.86
CA GLU A 46 6.76 -19.30 12.27
C GLU A 46 6.35 -18.11 11.39
N ILE A 47 5.10 -18.06 10.95
CA ILE A 47 4.48 -16.90 10.29
C ILE A 47 3.04 -16.75 10.80
N SER A 48 2.59 -15.52 11.04
CA SER A 48 1.23 -15.28 11.50
C SER A 48 0.22 -15.70 10.43
N PRO A 49 -0.87 -16.44 10.78
CA PRO A 49 -1.87 -16.86 9.79
C PRO A 49 -2.70 -15.69 9.27
N GLU A 50 -2.86 -14.66 10.10
CA GLU A 50 -3.56 -13.41 9.78
C GLU A 50 -2.56 -12.26 9.67
N PRO A 51 -2.84 -11.24 8.83
CA PRO A 51 -1.99 -10.07 8.71
C PRO A 51 -2.06 -9.23 9.99
N THR A 52 -0.89 -8.77 10.45
CA THR A 52 -0.76 -7.80 11.55
C THR A 52 -1.28 -6.42 11.14
N ALA A 53 -1.15 -6.07 9.86
CA ALA A 53 -1.69 -4.84 9.29
C ALA A 53 -2.06 -5.03 7.82
N ALA A 54 -3.10 -4.33 7.37
CA ALA A 54 -3.46 -4.21 5.96
C ALA A 54 -3.50 -2.73 5.56
N ALA A 55 -2.98 -2.42 4.38
CA ALA A 55 -2.98 -1.09 3.81
C ALA A 55 -3.31 -1.16 2.30
N SER A 56 -3.50 0.00 1.67
CA SER A 56 -3.86 0.10 0.25
C SER A 56 -2.90 -0.63 -0.69
N LEU A 57 -1.60 -0.64 -0.36
CA LEU A 57 -0.56 -1.22 -1.20
C LEU A 57 -0.21 -2.69 -0.87
N GLY A 58 -0.74 -3.26 0.21
CA GLY A 58 -0.34 -4.59 0.65
C GLY A 58 -0.70 -4.93 2.09
N GLN A 59 -0.21 -6.07 2.55
CA GLN A 59 -0.40 -6.61 3.89
C GLN A 59 0.94 -6.84 4.57
N VAL A 60 0.95 -6.85 5.90
CA VAL A 60 2.12 -7.14 6.71
C VAL A 60 1.84 -8.33 7.62
N TYR A 61 2.75 -9.29 7.63
CA TYR A 61 2.73 -10.47 8.49
C TYR A 61 3.92 -10.42 9.44
N GLN A 62 3.74 -10.92 10.65
CA GLN A 62 4.86 -11.15 11.56
C GLN A 62 5.40 -12.56 11.29
N ALA A 63 6.71 -12.69 11.09
CA ALA A 63 7.35 -13.97 10.88
C ALA A 63 8.65 -14.10 11.68
N ARG A 64 9.11 -15.33 11.87
CA ARG A 64 10.41 -15.66 12.45
C ARG A 64 11.24 -16.40 11.41
N LEU A 65 12.41 -15.84 11.06
CA LEU A 65 13.32 -16.45 10.11
C LEU A 65 13.89 -17.76 10.67
N ARG A 66 13.83 -18.84 9.89
CA ARG A 66 14.33 -20.14 10.32
C ARG A 66 15.86 -20.16 10.51
N ARG A 67 16.59 -19.44 9.64
CA ARG A 67 18.07 -19.43 9.62
C ARG A 67 18.70 -18.90 10.90
N ASN A 68 18.11 -17.89 11.54
CA ASN A 68 18.73 -17.16 12.64
C ASN A 68 17.76 -16.78 13.78
N GLY A 69 16.48 -17.15 13.67
CA GLY A 69 15.46 -16.88 14.68
C GLY A 69 14.99 -15.43 14.78
N GLN A 70 15.44 -14.54 13.89
CA GLN A 70 15.06 -13.13 13.92
C GLN A 70 13.57 -12.95 13.60
N VAL A 71 12.90 -12.12 14.40
CA VAL A 71 11.52 -11.70 14.15
C VAL A 71 11.53 -10.57 13.11
N VAL A 72 10.74 -10.72 12.06
CA VAL A 72 10.66 -9.80 10.93
C VAL A 72 9.21 -9.47 10.59
N ALA A 73 9.02 -8.29 10.00
CA ALA A 73 7.77 -7.91 9.35
C ALA A 73 7.87 -8.22 7.85
N VAL A 74 7.02 -9.10 7.37
CA VAL A 74 6.95 -9.51 5.95
C VAL A 74 5.84 -8.74 5.29
N LYS A 75 6.20 -7.78 4.44
CA LYS A 75 5.22 -6.99 3.68
C LYS A 75 4.99 -7.61 2.32
N VAL A 76 3.76 -8.01 2.04
CA VAL A 76 3.33 -8.61 0.77
C VAL A 76 2.54 -7.57 -0.02
N GLN A 77 2.93 -7.36 -1.27
CA GLN A 77 2.28 -6.40 -2.16
C GLN A 77 0.87 -6.87 -2.53
N ARG A 78 -0.12 -5.96 -2.59
CA ARG A 78 -1.48 -6.32 -3.03
C ARG A 78 -1.44 -6.75 -4.51
N PRO A 79 -2.04 -7.88 -4.87
CA PRO A 79 -2.14 -8.31 -6.26
C PRO A 79 -2.74 -7.21 -7.15
N GLY A 80 -2.12 -6.98 -8.31
CA GLY A 80 -2.58 -5.98 -9.28
C GLY A 80 -2.28 -4.52 -8.91
N VAL A 81 -1.62 -4.24 -7.77
CA VAL A 81 -1.37 -2.84 -7.36
C VAL A 81 -0.49 -2.07 -8.34
N GLN A 82 0.43 -2.74 -9.06
CA GLN A 82 1.27 -2.08 -10.06
C GLN A 82 0.43 -1.52 -11.21
N ALA A 83 -0.56 -2.27 -11.67
CA ALA A 83 -1.47 -1.82 -12.72
C ALA A 83 -2.34 -0.65 -12.24
N ALA A 84 -2.82 -0.69 -10.99
CA ALA A 84 -3.56 0.41 -10.39
C ALA A 84 -2.72 1.68 -10.32
N ILE A 85 -1.50 1.60 -9.78
CA ILE A 85 -0.57 2.75 -9.71
C ILE A 85 -0.25 3.28 -11.11
N ALA A 86 -0.02 2.41 -12.08
CA ALA A 86 0.26 2.82 -13.46
C ALA A 86 -0.92 3.58 -14.09
N LEU A 87 -2.15 3.11 -13.85
CA LEU A 87 -3.37 3.78 -14.30
C LEU A 87 -3.53 5.15 -13.63
N ASP A 88 -3.28 5.25 -12.33
CA ASP A 88 -3.36 6.51 -11.59
C ASP A 88 -2.37 7.54 -12.15
N ILE A 89 -1.12 7.12 -12.39
CA ILE A 89 -0.09 7.98 -13.01
C ILE A 89 -0.51 8.39 -14.42
N LEU A 90 -1.10 7.49 -15.22
CA LEU A 90 -1.58 7.79 -16.56
C LEU A 90 -2.68 8.88 -16.53
N ILE A 91 -3.66 8.73 -15.63
CA ILE A 91 -4.74 9.70 -15.44
C ILE A 91 -4.17 11.05 -15.01
N LEU A 92 -3.27 11.09 -14.02
CA LEU A 92 -2.63 12.32 -13.57
C LEU A 92 -1.86 13.02 -14.69
N ARG A 93 -1.15 12.27 -15.55
CA ARG A 93 -0.45 12.82 -16.72
C ARG A 93 -1.41 13.43 -17.73
N TYR A 94 -2.55 12.78 -17.97
CA TYR A 94 -3.58 13.29 -18.86
C TYR A 94 -4.18 14.60 -18.30
N LEU A 95 -4.57 14.61 -17.02
CA LEU A 95 -5.10 15.79 -16.36
C LEU A 95 -4.09 16.94 -16.39
N ALA A 96 -2.81 16.69 -16.08
CA ALA A 96 -1.77 17.71 -16.15
C ALA A 96 -1.61 18.29 -17.57
N ALA A 97 -1.77 17.47 -18.62
CA ALA A 97 -1.75 17.96 -19.99
C ALA A 97 -2.96 18.85 -20.31
N VAL A 98 -4.17 18.47 -19.86
CA VAL A 98 -5.39 19.28 -19.98
C VAL A 98 -5.23 20.61 -19.23
N PHE A 99 -4.79 20.57 -17.98
CA PHE A 99 -4.54 21.78 -17.18
C PHE A 99 -3.53 22.72 -17.83
N ARG A 100 -2.43 22.21 -18.42
CA ARG A 100 -1.49 23.07 -19.17
C ARG A 100 -2.14 23.71 -20.39
N LYS A 101 -3.01 22.99 -21.10
CA LYS A 101 -3.72 23.51 -22.27
C LYS A 101 -4.73 24.58 -21.87
N VAL A 102 -5.54 24.34 -20.84
CA VAL A 102 -6.53 25.28 -20.33
C VAL A 102 -5.88 26.48 -19.63
N GLY A 103 -4.81 26.26 -18.86
CA GLY A 103 -4.03 27.32 -18.21
C GLY A 103 -3.42 28.29 -19.21
N LYS A 104 -2.91 27.80 -20.35
CA LYS A 104 -2.47 28.66 -21.46
C LYS A 104 -3.62 29.50 -22.05
N LEU A 105 -4.83 28.95 -22.17
CA LEU A 105 -5.99 29.74 -22.63
C LEU A 105 -6.39 30.85 -21.65
N ASN A 106 -6.24 30.64 -20.34
CA ASN A 106 -6.58 31.65 -19.33
C ASN A 106 -5.49 32.71 -19.11
N THR A 107 -4.28 32.53 -19.63
CA THR A 107 -3.18 33.51 -19.45
C THR A 107 -3.15 34.56 -20.57
N ASP A 108 -3.88 34.35 -21.68
CA ASP A 108 -3.97 35.31 -22.80
C ASP A 108 -5.01 36.44 -22.60
N LEU A 109 -5.63 36.57 -21.41
CA LEU A 109 -6.69 37.56 -21.17
C LEU A 109 -6.36 38.73 -20.23
N GLN A 110 -5.11 38.89 -19.77
CA GLN A 110 -4.73 40.10 -19.01
C GLN A 110 -3.31 40.56 -19.35
N VAL A 111 -3.16 41.18 -20.52
CA VAL A 111 -2.07 42.13 -20.78
C VAL A 111 -2.67 43.37 -21.46
N TRP A 112 -3.28 44.24 -20.66
CA TRP A 112 -3.56 45.65 -20.98
C TRP A 112 -3.32 46.47 -19.72
#